data_AF-A0A0C3E8L5-F1
#
_entry.id   AF-A0A0C3E8L5-F1
#
_cell.length_a   1.000
_cell.length_b   1.000
_cell.length_c   1.000
_cell.angle_alpha   90.00
_cell.angle_beta   90.00
_cell.angle_gamma   90.00
#
_symmetry.space_group_name_H-M   'P 1'
#
loop_
_entity.id
_entity.type
_entity.pdbx_description
1 polymer ?
#
loop_
_entity_poly.entity_id
_entity_poly.type
_entity_poly.pdbx_seq_one_letter_code
_entity_poly.pdbx_strand_id
1 'polypeptide(L)'
;MAEPWGRLTRREVYDSMPPGTLPGNLCTWNELATAIRQLSGENLERICRAAEAKEKEMLTRKRRANTIRMANVRAVHRRVDSEHDINNFMALPSEEEKQKHLIAFLEATGNDALRHAVCVVCARELMGKQGEEQDILNIPNVQELLTPEHSHPAHELWNGLLVLTSHIDKDGKGWLALNNDLWIGETPHVLQILTFVELLLIARHYPRCYVFKLYPRGGGRGFNPRHLQ
;
A
#
# COMPACT_ATOMS: atom_id res chain seq x y z
N MET A 1 1.30 35.80 16.22
CA MET A 1 2.03 35.75 14.94
C MET A 1 2.73 34.41 14.85
N ALA A 2 2.64 33.71 13.72
CA ALA A 2 3.38 32.46 13.54
C ALA A 2 4.89 32.79 13.54
N GLU A 3 5.68 32.01 14.27
CA GLU A 3 7.12 32.23 14.31
C GLU A 3 7.73 31.97 12.92
N PRO A 4 8.50 32.92 12.36
CA PRO A 4 8.97 32.84 10.98
C PRO A 4 9.87 31.61 10.72
N TRP A 5 10.53 31.08 11.75
CA TRP A 5 11.40 29.90 11.65
C TRP A 5 10.67 28.56 11.75
N GLY A 6 9.37 28.51 12.02
CA GLY A 6 8.63 27.25 12.25
C GLY A 6 8.60 26.29 11.04
N ARG A 7 9.06 26.73 9.87
CA ARG A 7 9.15 25.92 8.64
C ARG A 7 10.55 25.38 8.35
N LEU A 8 11.56 25.87 9.07
CA LEU A 8 12.91 25.35 8.99
C LEU A 8 13.03 24.08 9.83
N THR A 9 13.88 23.17 9.41
CA THR A 9 14.36 22.08 10.24
C THR A 9 15.41 22.62 11.21
N ARG A 10 15.66 21.91 12.31
CA ARG A 10 16.68 22.29 13.28
C ARG A 10 18.04 22.50 12.60
N ARG A 11 18.43 21.59 11.70
CA ARG A 11 19.68 21.67 10.95
C ARG A 11 19.76 22.93 10.08
N GLU A 12 18.70 23.23 9.32
CA GLU A 12 18.68 24.44 8.47
C GLU A 12 18.78 25.74 9.29
N VAL A 13 18.23 25.75 10.51
CA VAL A 13 18.44 26.89 11.43
C VAL A 13 19.93 27.03 11.76
N TYR A 14 20.61 25.95 12.18
CA TYR A 14 22.05 25.99 12.46
C TYR A 14 22.88 26.38 11.22
N ASP A 15 22.56 25.83 10.05
CA ASP A 15 23.27 26.11 8.80
C ASP A 15 23.09 27.57 8.32
N SER A 16 22.01 28.24 8.75
CA SER A 16 21.74 29.65 8.42
C SER A 16 22.56 30.66 9.22
N MET A 17 23.29 30.21 10.26
CA MET A 17 24.03 31.06 11.18
C MET A 17 25.53 30.70 11.21
N PRO A 18 26.40 31.64 11.64
CA PRO A 18 27.80 31.31 11.90
C PRO A 18 27.94 30.21 12.97
N PRO A 19 28.93 29.31 12.85
CA PRO A 19 29.18 28.28 13.86
C PRO A 19 29.48 28.93 15.22
N GLY A 20 28.93 28.34 16.29
CA GLY A 20 29.07 28.86 17.66
C GLY A 20 28.00 29.87 18.10
N THR A 21 27.12 30.33 17.20
CA THR A 21 26.05 31.29 17.54
C THR A 21 24.99 30.70 18.48
N LEU A 22 24.72 29.39 18.36
CA LEU A 22 23.80 28.67 19.24
C LEU A 22 24.51 27.49 19.92
N PRO A 23 24.14 27.17 21.18
CA PRO A 23 24.60 25.95 21.83
C PRO A 23 24.21 24.69 21.04
N GLY A 24 25.14 23.74 20.92
CA GLY A 24 24.90 22.47 20.21
C GLY A 24 23.98 21.50 20.96
N ASN A 25 23.75 21.72 22.25
CA ASN A 25 23.01 20.83 23.15
C ASN A 25 21.49 21.11 23.23
N LEU A 26 20.93 22.00 22.40
CA LEU A 26 19.50 22.36 22.43
C LEU A 26 18.62 21.27 21.81
N CYS A 27 18.24 20.25 22.59
CA CYS A 27 17.58 19.05 22.08
C CYS A 27 16.14 19.28 21.58
N THR A 28 15.43 20.25 22.17
CA THR A 28 14.02 20.50 21.86
C THR A 28 13.79 21.79 21.07
N TRP A 29 12.69 21.83 20.31
CA TRP A 29 12.28 23.04 19.60
C TRP A 29 11.96 24.21 20.53
N ASN A 30 11.48 23.94 21.75
CA ASN A 30 11.18 24.99 22.72
C ASN A 30 12.47 25.66 23.23
N GLU A 31 13.49 24.87 23.55
CA GLU A 31 14.82 25.39 23.93
C GLU A 31 15.44 26.19 22.78
N LEU A 32 15.33 25.66 21.55
CA LEU A 32 15.83 26.34 20.36
C LEU A 32 15.11 27.66 20.09
N ALA A 33 13.77 27.69 20.17
CA ALA A 33 12.98 28.90 19.99
C ALA A 33 13.30 29.96 21.06
N THR A 34 13.49 29.53 22.31
CA THR A 34 13.89 30.43 23.40
C THR A 34 15.26 31.05 23.12
N ALA A 35 16.22 30.25 22.66
CA ALA A 35 17.55 30.73 22.30
C ALA A 35 17.52 31.66 21.08
N ILE A 36 16.72 31.35 20.04
CA ILE A 36 16.54 32.20 18.86
C ILE A 36 16.03 33.59 19.25
N ARG A 37 15.06 33.68 20.18
CA ARG A 37 14.51 34.96 20.63
C ARG A 37 15.52 35.85 21.35
N GLN A 38 16.60 35.29 21.86
CA GLN A 38 17.69 36.02 22.53
C GLN A 38 18.81 36.44 21.57
N LEU A 39 18.75 36.03 20.30
CA LEU A 39 19.75 36.39 19.30
C LEU A 39 19.67 37.87 18.92
N SER A 40 20.80 38.39 18.43
CA SER A 40 20.86 39.72 17.83
C SER A 40 19.99 39.81 16.56
N GLY A 41 19.56 41.03 16.23
CA GLY A 41 18.71 41.30 15.06
C GLY A 41 19.28 40.77 13.74
N GLU A 42 20.60 40.84 13.54
CA GLU A 42 21.24 40.33 12.31
C GLU A 42 21.05 38.81 12.13
N ASN A 43 21.20 38.04 13.21
CA ASN A 43 21.03 36.59 13.15
C ASN A 43 19.56 36.20 12.94
N LEU A 44 18.63 36.94 13.56
CA LEU A 44 17.20 36.78 13.32
C LEU A 44 16.84 37.07 11.85
N GLU A 45 17.40 38.12 11.25
CA GLU A 45 17.19 38.43 9.83
C GLU A 45 17.74 37.34 8.90
N ARG A 46 18.85 36.69 9.23
CA ARG A 46 19.38 35.55 8.47
C ARG A 46 18.43 34.36 8.51
N ILE A 47 17.92 34.02 9.71
CA ILE A 47 16.93 32.95 9.88
C ILE A 47 15.65 33.27 9.10
N CYS A 48 15.14 34.51 9.18
CA CYS A 48 13.96 34.94 8.43
C CYS A 48 14.18 34.83 6.91
N ARG A 49 15.33 35.29 6.39
CA ARG A 49 15.67 35.15 4.97
C ARG A 49 15.75 33.69 4.53
N ALA A 50 16.33 32.82 5.35
CA ALA A 50 16.38 31.38 5.08
C ALA A 50 14.98 30.75 5.05
N ALA A 51 14.12 31.13 5.99
CA ALA A 51 12.73 30.67 6.03
C ALA A 51 11.93 31.11 4.80
N GLU A 52 12.05 32.38 4.40
CA GLU A 52 11.42 32.92 3.18
C GLU A 52 11.93 32.23 1.91
N ALA A 53 13.23 31.96 1.82
CA ALA A 53 13.82 31.24 0.69
C ALA A 53 13.25 29.81 0.59
N LYS A 54 13.18 29.10 1.72
CA LYS A 54 12.59 27.75 1.78
C LYS A 54 11.11 27.75 1.42
N GLU A 55 10.34 28.75 1.85
CA GLU A 55 8.93 28.88 1.48
C GLU A 55 8.77 29.13 -0.03
N LYS A 56 9.59 29.99 -0.61
CA LYS A 56 9.61 30.22 -2.07
C LYS A 56 9.94 28.92 -2.82
N GLU A 57 10.94 28.17 -2.38
CA GLU A 57 11.31 26.87 -2.97
C GLU A 57 10.19 25.83 -2.84
N MET A 58 9.54 25.76 -1.68
CA MET A 58 8.40 24.86 -1.48
C MET A 58 7.25 25.21 -2.43
N LEU A 59 6.96 26.50 -2.62
CA LEU A 59 5.92 26.97 -3.54
C LEU A 59 6.26 26.65 -5.00
N THR A 60 7.51 26.84 -5.44
CA THR A 60 7.94 26.48 -6.80
C THR A 60 7.87 24.97 -7.03
N ARG A 61 8.30 24.15 -6.05
CA ARG A 61 8.17 22.69 -6.10
C ARG A 61 6.70 22.26 -6.19
N LYS A 62 5.82 22.87 -5.40
CA LYS A 62 4.37 22.60 -5.44
C LYS A 62 3.76 22.95 -6.79
N ARG A 63 4.14 24.10 -7.38
CA ARG A 63 3.71 24.50 -8.72
C ARG A 63 4.16 23.48 -9.78
N ARG A 64 5.45 23.09 -9.77
CA ARG A 64 6.00 22.09 -10.71
C ARG A 64 5.29 20.74 -10.60
N ALA A 65 5.05 20.25 -9.39
CA ALA A 65 4.33 19.00 -9.16
C ALA A 65 2.90 19.06 -9.71
N ASN A 66 2.22 20.20 -9.54
CA ASN A 66 0.88 20.39 -10.09
C ASN A 66 0.90 20.41 -11.63
N THR A 67 1.86 21.10 -12.24
CA THR A 67 2.03 21.10 -13.71
C THR A 67 2.23 19.68 -14.26
N ILE A 68 3.08 18.87 -13.62
CA ILE A 68 3.29 17.46 -14.01
C ILE A 68 2.00 16.66 -13.87
N ARG A 69 1.29 16.79 -12.75
CA ARG A 69 0.00 16.11 -12.53
C ARG A 69 -1.02 16.47 -13.61
N MET A 70 -1.15 17.76 -13.96
CA MET A 70 -2.06 18.20 -15.02
C MET A 70 -1.64 17.67 -16.39
N ALA A 71 -0.33 17.62 -16.69
CA ALA A 71 0.17 17.03 -17.93
C ALA A 71 -0.16 15.53 -18.02
N ASN A 72 0.02 14.78 -16.93
CA ASN A 72 -0.32 13.35 -16.89
C ASN A 72 -1.82 13.11 -17.08
N VAL A 73 -2.69 13.90 -16.42
CA VAL A 73 -4.15 13.79 -16.61
C VAL A 73 -4.55 14.04 -18.06
N ARG A 74 -3.94 15.05 -18.71
CA ARG A 74 -4.17 15.33 -20.14
C ARG A 74 -3.65 14.21 -21.04
N ALA A 75 -2.50 13.62 -20.72
CA ALA A 75 -1.95 12.51 -21.48
C ALA A 75 -2.84 11.26 -21.38
N VAL A 76 -3.41 10.98 -20.21
CA VAL A 76 -4.37 9.89 -20.02
C VAL A 76 -5.63 10.12 -20.85
N HIS A 77 -6.20 11.34 -20.82
CA HIS A 77 -7.38 11.66 -21.64
C HIS A 77 -7.11 11.48 -23.14
N ARG A 78 -5.95 11.94 -23.65
CA ARG A 78 -5.61 11.74 -25.07
C ARG A 78 -5.53 10.29 -25.51
N ARG A 79 -5.19 9.35 -24.61
CA ARG A 79 -5.17 7.92 -24.95
C ARG A 79 -6.57 7.32 -25.08
N VAL A 80 -7.55 7.88 -24.37
CA VAL A 80 -8.94 7.41 -24.42
C VAL A 80 -9.65 7.99 -25.67
N ASP A 81 -9.30 9.21 -26.05
CA ASP A 81 -9.91 9.90 -27.20
C ASP A 81 -9.45 9.37 -28.57
N SER A 82 -8.34 8.60 -28.65
CA SER A 82 -7.80 8.11 -29.92
C SER A 82 -8.45 6.82 -30.44
N GLU A 83 -9.27 6.13 -29.64
CA GLU A 83 -9.89 4.85 -30.03
C GLU A 83 -11.41 4.92 -30.31
N HIS A 84 -12.09 6.01 -29.93
CA HIS A 84 -13.53 6.12 -30.10
C HIS A 84 -13.85 7.09 -31.23
N ASP A 85 -14.30 6.57 -32.37
CA ASP A 85 -14.84 7.38 -33.47
C ASP A 85 -16.09 8.11 -32.99
N ILE A 86 -15.96 9.41 -32.74
CA ILE A 86 -17.04 10.28 -32.24
C ILE A 86 -18.26 10.21 -33.17
N ASN A 87 -18.06 9.98 -34.48
CA ASN A 87 -19.16 9.86 -35.44
C ASN A 87 -20.01 8.61 -35.22
N ASN A 88 -19.45 7.57 -34.60
CA ASN A 88 -20.15 6.33 -34.27
C ASN A 88 -20.69 6.30 -32.83
N PHE A 89 -20.51 7.35 -32.03
CA PHE A 89 -20.95 7.37 -30.63
C PHE A 89 -22.47 7.15 -30.46
N MET A 90 -23.28 7.60 -31.43
CA MET A 90 -24.74 7.41 -31.45
C MET A 90 -25.19 6.33 -32.44
N ALA A 91 -24.26 5.65 -33.10
CA ALA A 91 -24.61 4.54 -33.97
C ALA A 91 -25.13 3.38 -33.12
N LEU A 92 -26.25 2.79 -33.53
CA LEU A 92 -26.76 1.59 -32.88
C LEU A 92 -25.75 0.45 -33.15
N PRO A 93 -25.37 -0.35 -32.13
CA PRO A 93 -24.51 -1.50 -32.35
C PRO A 93 -25.17 -2.46 -33.32
N SER A 94 -24.36 -3.06 -34.18
CA SER A 94 -24.79 -4.14 -35.08
C SER A 94 -25.31 -5.35 -34.27
N GLU A 95 -26.14 -6.19 -34.89
CA GLU A 95 -26.62 -7.41 -34.23
C GLU A 95 -25.45 -8.35 -33.85
N GLU A 96 -24.37 -8.38 -34.65
CA GLU A 96 -23.16 -9.13 -34.33
C GLU A 96 -22.45 -8.60 -33.08
N GLU A 97 -22.33 -7.28 -32.93
CA GLU A 97 -21.77 -6.65 -31.73
C GLU A 97 -22.64 -6.89 -30.50
N LYS A 98 -23.98 -6.76 -30.63
CA LYS A 98 -24.91 -7.09 -29.54
C LYS A 98 -24.75 -8.54 -29.10
N GLN A 99 -24.69 -9.47 -30.05
CA GLN A 99 -24.50 -10.89 -29.76
C GLN A 99 -23.16 -11.15 -29.07
N LYS A 100 -22.08 -10.51 -29.56
CA LYS A 100 -20.75 -10.60 -28.94
C LYS A 100 -20.76 -10.10 -27.50
N HIS A 101 -21.38 -8.94 -27.23
CA HIS A 101 -21.49 -8.39 -25.88
C HIS A 101 -22.37 -9.24 -24.98
N LEU A 102 -23.44 -9.82 -25.50
CA LEU A 102 -24.30 -10.76 -24.77
C LEU A 102 -23.51 -12.02 -24.37
N ILE A 103 -22.76 -12.62 -25.30
CA ILE A 103 -21.91 -13.78 -25.02
C ILE A 103 -20.88 -13.41 -23.94
N ALA A 104 -20.17 -12.29 -24.11
CA ALA A 104 -19.20 -11.83 -23.12
C ALA A 104 -19.82 -11.59 -21.73
N PHE A 105 -21.05 -11.04 -21.68
CA PHE A 105 -21.79 -10.86 -20.44
C PHE A 105 -22.15 -12.21 -19.79
N LEU A 106 -22.67 -13.16 -20.58
CA LEU A 106 -22.99 -14.50 -20.10
C LEU A 106 -21.75 -15.26 -19.63
N GLU A 107 -20.61 -15.12 -20.31
CA GLU A 107 -19.33 -15.70 -19.88
C GLU A 107 -18.78 -15.05 -18.61
N ALA A 108 -19.06 -13.76 -18.40
CA ALA A 108 -18.63 -13.03 -17.21
C ALA A 108 -19.55 -13.26 -16.00
N THR A 109 -20.84 -13.59 -16.23
CA THR A 109 -21.86 -13.73 -15.18
C THR A 109 -22.42 -15.15 -15.03
N GLY A 110 -21.96 -16.08 -15.87
CA GLY A 110 -22.39 -17.47 -15.83
C GLY A 110 -21.98 -18.15 -14.54
N ASN A 111 -22.65 -19.28 -14.24
CA ASN A 111 -22.40 -20.06 -13.03
C ASN A 111 -20.92 -20.45 -12.86
N ASP A 112 -20.19 -20.68 -13.95
CA ASP A 112 -18.76 -20.98 -13.90
C ASP A 112 -17.92 -19.76 -13.49
N ALA A 113 -18.26 -18.56 -13.97
CA ALA A 113 -17.59 -17.33 -13.59
C ALA A 113 -17.85 -16.91 -12.14
N LEU A 114 -19.04 -17.22 -11.63
CA LEU A 114 -19.46 -16.99 -10.25
C LEU A 114 -19.17 -18.18 -9.32
N ARG A 115 -18.57 -19.25 -9.83
CA ARG A 115 -18.25 -20.44 -9.03
C ARG A 115 -17.29 -20.02 -7.94
N HIS A 116 -17.62 -20.30 -6.69
CA HIS A 116 -16.68 -20.13 -5.58
C HIS A 116 -15.91 -21.43 -5.33
N ALA A 117 -14.71 -21.27 -4.79
CA ALA A 117 -13.87 -22.35 -4.32
C ALA A 117 -13.16 -21.93 -3.02
N VAL A 118 -12.85 -22.89 -2.18
CA VAL A 118 -12.15 -22.66 -0.90
C VAL A 118 -10.70 -23.07 -1.08
N CYS A 119 -9.77 -22.18 -0.73
CA CYS A 119 -8.36 -22.52 -0.77
C CYS A 119 -7.98 -23.49 0.35
N VAL A 120 -7.35 -24.61 0.01
CA VAL A 120 -6.94 -25.63 1.00
C VAL A 120 -5.86 -25.14 1.97
N VAL A 121 -5.08 -24.10 1.62
CA VAL A 121 -4.00 -23.59 2.47
C VAL A 121 -4.48 -22.49 3.41
N CYS A 122 -5.24 -21.50 2.91
CA CYS A 122 -5.66 -20.35 3.72
C CYS A 122 -7.13 -20.39 4.15
N ALA A 123 -7.86 -21.44 3.81
CA ALA A 123 -9.29 -21.64 4.11
C ALA A 123 -10.22 -20.50 3.63
N ARG A 124 -9.76 -19.66 2.69
CA ARG A 124 -10.54 -18.53 2.17
C ARG A 124 -11.40 -18.95 1.00
N GLU A 125 -12.67 -18.55 1.03
CA GLU A 125 -13.58 -18.64 -0.10
C GLU A 125 -13.29 -17.54 -1.13
N LEU A 126 -13.11 -17.93 -2.39
CA LEU A 126 -12.66 -17.09 -3.49
C LEU A 126 -13.39 -17.46 -4.78
N MET A 127 -13.34 -16.57 -5.77
CA MET A 127 -13.86 -16.89 -7.10
C MET A 127 -12.98 -17.96 -7.75
N GLY A 128 -13.59 -18.94 -8.42
CA GLY A 128 -12.91 -20.10 -9.00
C GLY A 128 -11.83 -19.72 -10.01
N LYS A 129 -12.02 -18.61 -10.74
CA LYS A 129 -11.02 -18.04 -11.66
C LYS A 129 -9.78 -17.45 -10.98
N GLN A 130 -9.79 -17.29 -9.65
CA GLN A 130 -8.67 -16.77 -8.86
C GLN A 130 -7.77 -17.87 -8.30
N GLY A 131 -7.89 -19.09 -8.81
CA GLY A 131 -7.19 -20.26 -8.33
C GLY A 131 -7.28 -21.41 -9.31
N GLU A 132 -6.56 -22.46 -9.00
CA GLU A 132 -6.52 -23.67 -9.80
C GLU A 132 -6.38 -24.90 -8.91
N GLU A 133 -6.82 -26.03 -9.43
CA GLU A 133 -6.68 -27.31 -8.76
C GLU A 133 -5.27 -27.84 -9.01
N GLN A 134 -4.53 -28.07 -7.93
CA GLN A 134 -3.18 -28.61 -7.99
C GLN A 134 -3.02 -29.74 -6.97
N ASP A 135 -2.06 -30.62 -7.26
CA ASP A 135 -1.56 -31.58 -6.29
C ASP A 135 -0.80 -30.84 -5.18
N ILE A 136 -1.24 -31.03 -3.93
CA ILE A 136 -0.71 -30.32 -2.77
C ILE A 136 0.76 -30.64 -2.54
N LEU A 137 1.21 -31.84 -2.90
CA LEU A 137 2.61 -32.23 -2.73
C LEU A 137 3.54 -31.54 -3.73
N ASN A 138 3.01 -30.98 -4.81
CA ASN A 138 3.77 -30.24 -5.81
C ASN A 138 3.90 -28.74 -5.48
N ILE A 139 3.30 -28.28 -4.38
CA ILE A 139 3.46 -26.89 -3.92
C ILE A 139 4.92 -26.69 -3.46
N PRO A 140 5.61 -25.65 -3.94
CA PRO A 140 6.98 -25.36 -3.51
C PRO A 140 7.10 -25.19 -1.98
N ASN A 141 8.13 -25.79 -1.38
CA ASN A 141 8.44 -25.79 0.06
C ASN A 141 7.26 -26.15 0.99
N VAL A 142 6.32 -26.96 0.50
CA VAL A 142 5.12 -27.34 1.26
C VAL A 142 5.47 -28.04 2.57
N GLN A 143 6.50 -28.90 2.56
CA GLN A 143 6.95 -29.61 3.75
C GLN A 143 7.62 -28.69 4.77
N GLU A 144 8.25 -27.59 4.35
CA GLU A 144 8.93 -26.67 5.25
C GLU A 144 7.96 -25.67 5.88
N LEU A 145 6.99 -25.16 5.10
CA LEU A 145 6.13 -24.07 5.56
C LEU A 145 4.77 -24.53 6.11
N LEU A 146 4.24 -25.66 5.66
CA LEU A 146 2.94 -26.15 6.12
C LEU A 146 3.05 -27.23 7.19
N THR A 147 4.25 -27.72 7.50
CA THR A 147 4.44 -28.61 8.64
C THR A 147 4.53 -27.78 9.92
N PRO A 148 3.62 -27.96 10.90
CA PRO A 148 3.67 -27.20 12.13
C PRO A 148 4.88 -27.62 12.97
N GLU A 149 5.66 -26.66 13.46
CA GLU A 149 6.78 -26.92 14.39
C GLU A 149 6.27 -27.56 15.71
N HIS A 150 5.07 -27.18 16.13
CA HIS A 150 4.39 -27.74 17.29
C HIS A 150 2.96 -28.15 16.92
N SER A 151 2.72 -29.46 16.86
CA SER A 151 1.39 -30.00 16.60
C SER A 151 0.46 -29.74 17.78
N HIS A 152 -0.77 -29.32 17.49
CA HIS A 152 -1.83 -29.11 18.47
C HIS A 152 -2.90 -30.20 18.32
N PRO A 153 -3.51 -30.73 19.40
CA PRO A 153 -4.50 -31.81 19.31
C PRO A 153 -5.75 -31.48 18.48
N ALA A 154 -6.03 -30.19 18.30
CA ALA A 154 -7.14 -29.72 17.45
C ALA A 154 -6.77 -29.54 15.97
N HIS A 155 -5.50 -29.73 15.58
CA HIS A 155 -5.10 -29.69 14.18
C HIS A 155 -5.43 -31.03 13.52
N GLU A 156 -6.17 -30.95 12.42
CA GLU A 156 -6.31 -32.07 11.50
C GLU A 156 -5.21 -31.92 10.43
N LEU A 157 -4.24 -32.83 10.44
CA LEU A 157 -3.10 -32.79 9.52
C LEU A 157 -3.31 -33.80 8.39
N TRP A 158 -3.14 -33.37 7.15
CA TRP A 158 -3.12 -34.26 5.98
C TRP A 158 -1.67 -34.51 5.58
N ASN A 159 -1.22 -35.77 5.66
CA ASN A 159 0.20 -36.13 5.43
C ASN A 159 1.20 -35.31 6.25
N GLY A 160 0.82 -34.91 7.48
CA GLY A 160 1.64 -34.07 8.35
C GLY A 160 1.60 -32.57 8.03
N LEU A 161 0.88 -32.16 6.98
CA LEU A 161 0.71 -30.78 6.56
C LEU A 161 -0.55 -30.16 7.18
N LEU A 162 -0.45 -28.89 7.58
CA LEU A 162 -1.57 -28.10 8.07
C LEU A 162 -2.32 -27.48 6.88
N VAL A 163 -3.31 -28.23 6.40
CA VAL A 163 -4.19 -27.87 5.27
C VAL A 163 -5.63 -28.22 5.60
N LEU A 164 -6.58 -27.60 4.91
CA LEU A 164 -8.00 -27.83 5.10
C LEU A 164 -8.43 -29.15 4.45
N THR A 165 -8.35 -30.23 5.24
CA THR A 165 -8.55 -31.62 4.81
C THR A 165 -9.89 -31.87 4.11
N SER A 166 -10.95 -31.15 4.50
CA SER A 166 -12.29 -31.29 3.93
C SER A 166 -12.41 -30.87 2.46
N HIS A 167 -11.41 -30.19 1.92
CA HIS A 167 -11.36 -29.71 0.53
C HIS A 167 -10.24 -30.34 -0.29
N ILE A 168 -9.68 -31.46 0.18
CA ILE A 168 -8.70 -32.27 -0.54
C ILE A 168 -9.40 -33.49 -1.12
N ASP A 169 -9.19 -33.76 -2.40
CA ASP A 169 -9.71 -34.96 -3.04
C ASP A 169 -8.96 -36.22 -2.60
N LYS A 170 -9.42 -37.39 -3.07
CA LYS A 170 -8.78 -38.68 -2.72
C LYS A 170 -7.40 -38.85 -3.35
N ASP A 171 -7.10 -38.09 -4.39
CA ASP A 171 -5.84 -38.12 -5.12
C ASP A 171 -4.82 -37.11 -4.55
N GLY A 172 -5.20 -36.33 -3.53
CA GLY A 172 -4.35 -35.32 -2.89
C GLY A 172 -4.35 -33.96 -3.58
N LYS A 173 -5.28 -33.72 -4.50
CA LYS A 173 -5.47 -32.41 -5.12
C LYS A 173 -6.40 -31.53 -4.31
N GLY A 174 -6.12 -30.24 -4.36
CA GLY A 174 -6.92 -29.22 -3.73
C GLY A 174 -6.92 -27.95 -4.57
N TRP A 175 -7.96 -27.14 -4.38
CA TRP A 175 -8.00 -25.84 -5.02
C TRP A 175 -7.09 -24.86 -4.27
N LEU A 176 -6.16 -24.24 -5.01
CA LEU A 176 -5.20 -23.26 -4.51
C LEU A 176 -5.51 -21.91 -5.14
N ALA A 177 -5.55 -20.86 -4.33
CA ALA A 177 -5.68 -19.52 -4.89
C ALA A 177 -4.38 -19.11 -5.60
N LEU A 178 -4.47 -18.65 -6.85
CA LEU A 178 -3.34 -18.06 -7.59
C LEU A 178 -2.83 -16.79 -6.90
N ASN A 179 -3.75 -16.07 -6.24
CA ASN A 179 -3.40 -14.91 -5.41
C ASN A 179 -2.74 -15.30 -4.07
N ASN A 180 -2.61 -16.59 -3.80
CA ASN A 180 -1.73 -17.11 -2.78
C ASN A 180 -0.42 -17.58 -3.44
N ASP A 181 0.19 -16.73 -4.28
CA ASP A 181 1.63 -16.46 -4.18
C ASP A 181 1.96 -16.01 -2.74
N LEU A 182 1.63 -16.85 -1.75
CA LEU A 182 2.37 -17.00 -0.52
C LEU A 182 3.80 -16.94 -1.02
N TRP A 183 4.48 -15.88 -0.61
CA TRP A 183 5.87 -15.74 -0.90
C TRP A 183 6.57 -16.85 -0.13
N ILE A 184 6.66 -18.04 -0.72
CA ILE A 184 7.22 -19.24 -0.10
C ILE A 184 8.75 -19.18 -0.31
N GLY A 185 9.35 -18.03 0.01
CA GLY A 185 10.76 -17.72 -0.18
C GLY A 185 11.10 -16.44 0.58
N GLU A 186 12.35 -15.98 0.54
CA GLU A 186 12.70 -14.70 1.15
C GLU A 186 11.95 -13.56 0.44
N THR A 187 11.21 -12.74 1.21
CA THR A 187 10.67 -11.46 0.75
C THR A 187 11.80 -10.71 0.02
N PRO A 188 11.64 -10.24 -1.23
CA PRO A 188 12.73 -9.61 -1.96
C PRO A 188 13.22 -8.43 -1.16
N HIS A 189 14.52 -8.20 -1.23
CA HIS A 189 15.14 -7.05 -0.61
C HIS A 189 14.40 -5.74 -0.95
N VAL A 190 13.89 -5.61 -2.17
CA VAL A 190 13.11 -4.44 -2.62
C VAL A 190 11.82 -4.23 -1.80
N LEU A 191 11.13 -5.30 -1.39
CA LEU A 191 9.96 -5.19 -0.51
C LEU A 191 10.35 -4.98 0.96
N GLN A 192 11.51 -5.49 1.39
CA GLN A 192 12.01 -5.32 2.76
C GLN A 192 12.44 -3.87 3.07
N ILE A 193 12.93 -3.14 2.06
CA ILE A 193 13.39 -1.74 2.23
C ILE A 193 12.28 -0.70 2.09
N LEU A 194 11.05 -1.11 1.81
CA LEU A 194 9.94 -0.17 1.62
C LEU A 194 9.62 0.54 2.92
N THR A 195 9.33 1.83 2.80
CA THR A 195 8.76 2.62 3.89
C THR A 195 7.31 2.22 4.13
N PHE A 196 6.81 2.49 5.34
CA PHE A 196 5.41 2.22 5.71
C PHE A 196 4.38 2.74 4.68
N VAL A 197 4.62 3.92 4.10
CA VAL A 197 3.71 4.52 3.11
C VAL A 197 3.73 3.75 1.78
N GLU A 198 4.90 3.31 1.34
CA GLU A 198 5.05 2.52 0.11
C GLU A 198 4.43 1.13 0.26
N LEU A 199 4.65 0.50 1.41
CA LEU A 199 3.97 -0.71 1.84
C LEU A 199 2.43 -0.59 1.79
N LEU A 200 1.89 0.54 2.26
CA LEU A 200 0.45 0.81 2.25
C LEU A 200 -0.10 1.09 0.84
N LEU A 201 0.71 1.72 -0.02
CA LEU A 201 0.38 1.92 -1.44
C LEU A 201 0.39 0.60 -2.20
N ILE A 202 1.37 -0.26 -1.95
CA ILE A 202 1.38 -1.61 -2.52
C ILE A 202 0.20 -2.41 -2.00
N ALA A 203 -0.10 -2.36 -0.69
CA ALA A 203 -1.28 -3.01 -0.13
C ALA A 203 -2.59 -2.49 -0.74
N ARG A 204 -2.66 -1.22 -1.16
CA ARG A 204 -3.84 -0.68 -1.86
C ARG A 204 -4.04 -1.33 -3.23
N HIS A 205 -2.94 -1.68 -3.93
CA HIS A 205 -2.98 -2.33 -5.24
C HIS A 205 -2.99 -3.86 -5.15
N TYR A 206 -2.43 -4.41 -4.06
CA TYR A 206 -2.30 -5.82 -3.73
C TYR A 206 -2.75 -6.04 -2.28
N PRO A 207 -4.08 -6.06 -2.01
CA PRO A 207 -4.66 -6.06 -0.66
C PRO A 207 -4.32 -7.25 0.24
N ARG A 208 -3.44 -8.16 -0.18
CA ARG A 208 -3.10 -9.39 0.54
C ARG A 208 -1.69 -9.45 1.13
N CYS A 209 -0.81 -8.50 0.82
CA CYS A 209 0.57 -8.60 1.29
C CYS A 209 0.78 -8.13 2.74
N TYR A 210 -0.14 -7.39 3.36
CA TYR A 210 0.11 -6.78 4.66
C TYR A 210 -1.14 -6.60 5.53
N VAL A 211 -1.12 -7.17 6.75
CA VAL A 211 -2.10 -6.88 7.80
C VAL A 211 -1.52 -5.75 8.66
N PHE A 212 -1.99 -4.52 8.45
CA PHE A 212 -1.60 -3.39 9.30
C PHE A 212 -2.57 -3.25 10.47
N LYS A 213 -2.11 -3.61 11.67
CA LYS A 213 -2.82 -3.26 12.90
C LYS A 213 -2.54 -1.80 13.24
N LEU A 214 -3.40 -0.90 12.74
CA LEU A 214 -3.31 0.53 13.03
C LEU A 214 -3.89 0.79 14.41
N TYR A 215 -3.07 1.32 15.32
CA TYR A 215 -3.55 1.86 16.58
C TYR A 215 -3.87 3.34 16.40
N PRO A 216 -5.03 3.82 16.89
CA PRO A 216 -5.33 5.23 16.84
C PRO A 216 -4.24 5.99 17.61
N ARG A 217 -3.63 6.97 16.94
CA ARG A 217 -2.60 7.85 17.51
C ARG A 217 -3.27 8.90 18.40
N GLY A 218 -3.93 8.46 19.46
CA GLY A 218 -4.53 9.29 20.49
C GLY A 218 -3.83 9.04 21.82
N GLY A 219 -2.97 9.96 22.25
CA GLY A 219 -2.24 9.89 23.52
C GLY A 219 -3.09 10.05 24.78
N GLY A 220 -4.35 9.57 24.76
CA GLY A 220 -5.31 9.73 25.84
C GLY A 220 -5.93 8.40 26.26
N ARG A 221 -5.25 7.74 27.21
CA ARG A 221 -5.74 6.75 28.19
C ARG A 221 -6.77 5.69 27.74
N GLY A 222 -6.32 4.43 27.78
CA GLY A 222 -7.14 3.30 28.21
C GLY A 222 -7.50 2.32 27.11
N PHE A 223 -6.82 1.17 27.10
CA PHE A 223 -7.22 -0.04 26.37
C PHE A 223 -8.66 -0.44 26.78
N ASN A 224 -9.64 -0.26 25.89
CA ASN A 224 -10.99 -0.80 26.06
C ASN A 224 -11.22 -1.92 25.03
N PRO A 225 -11.13 -3.20 25.44
CA PRO A 225 -11.32 -4.34 24.53
C PRO A 225 -12.75 -4.45 23.98
N ARG A 226 -13.71 -3.66 24.47
CA ARG A 226 -15.10 -3.64 23.96
C ARG A 226 -15.28 -2.98 22.59
N HIS A 227 -14.24 -2.37 22.02
CA HIS A 227 -14.30 -1.83 20.65
C HIS A 227 -14.03 -2.88 19.56
N LEU A 228 -13.88 -4.15 19.93
CA LEU A 228 -13.58 -5.27 19.02
C LEU A 228 -14.73 -6.29 18.91
N GLN A 229 -15.88 -6.02 19.52
CA GLN A 229 -17.13 -6.78 19.38
C GLN A 229 -18.15 -5.88 18.68
#